data_AF-A0A949D6B3-F1
#
_entry.id   AF-A0A949D6B3-F1
#
_cell.length_a   1.000
_cell.length_b   1.000
_cell.length_c   1.000
_cell.angle_alpha   90.00
_cell.angle_beta   90.00
_cell.angle_gamma   90.00
#
_symmetry.space_group_name_H-M   'P 1'
#
loop_
_entity.id
_entity.type
_entity.pdbx_description
1 polymer ?
#
loop_
_entity_poly.entity_id
_entity_poly.type
_entity_poly.pdbx_seq_one_letter_code
_entity_poly.pdbx_strand_id
1 'polypeptide(L)'
;MGEEIIVPVTMFGMVVGIVWLVSYFNGRKRLTVHETIRLAIEKGQPLSPELMDRMSMVTDPVRADLRRGVLFLAFGAAFAVLGTIIGMEESDALTPMLGVATFPIFLGIAYIGLWAFGRGKPEA
;
A
#
# COMPACT_ATOMS: atom_id res chain seq x y z
N MET A 1 -30.08 -10.14 14.76
CA MET A 1 -28.97 -9.28 15.22
C MET A 1 -29.47 -7.85 15.15
N GLY A 2 -29.32 -7.06 16.21
CA GLY A 2 -29.78 -5.67 16.22
C GLY A 2 -29.01 -4.81 15.22
N GLU A 3 -29.63 -3.73 14.76
CA GLU A 3 -29.02 -2.77 13.81
C GLU A 3 -27.69 -2.21 14.36
N GLU A 4 -27.59 -2.04 15.68
CA GLU A 4 -26.38 -1.60 16.39
C GLU A 4 -25.16 -2.53 16.21
N ILE A 5 -25.37 -3.81 15.88
CA ILE A 5 -24.28 -4.77 15.62
C ILE A 5 -24.01 -4.87 14.13
N ILE A 6 -25.07 -4.86 13.31
CA ILE A 6 -24.95 -5.05 11.85
C ILE A 6 -24.18 -3.89 11.21
N VAL A 7 -24.43 -2.65 11.64
CA VAL A 7 -23.80 -1.45 11.03
C VAL A 7 -22.27 -1.45 11.22
N PRO A 8 -21.70 -1.57 12.44
CA PRO A 8 -20.26 -1.62 12.60
C PRO A 8 -19.63 -2.85 11.92
N VAL A 9 -20.24 -4.03 12.04
CA VAL A 9 -19.72 -5.26 11.45
C VAL A 9 -19.64 -5.16 9.92
N THR A 10 -20.67 -4.59 9.29
CA THR A 10 -20.68 -4.42 7.83
C THR A 10 -19.66 -3.38 7.40
N MET A 11 -19.53 -2.27 8.13
CA MET A 11 -18.56 -1.21 7.85
C MET A 11 -17.11 -1.72 7.92
N PHE A 12 -16.73 -2.37 9.02
CA PHE A 12 -15.38 -2.93 9.17
C PHE A 12 -15.16 -4.15 8.27
N GLY A 13 -16.20 -4.98 8.08
CA GLY A 13 -16.18 -6.11 7.17
C GLY A 13 -15.91 -5.72 5.72
N MET A 14 -16.45 -4.59 5.26
CA MET A 14 -16.17 -4.03 3.94
C MET A 14 -14.68 -3.69 3.79
N VAL A 15 -14.08 -3.01 4.76
CA VAL A 15 -12.66 -2.65 4.74
C VAL A 15 -11.79 -3.90 4.65
N VAL A 16 -12.06 -4.89 5.50
CA VAL A 16 -11.35 -6.19 5.48
C VAL A 16 -11.53 -6.89 4.14
N GLY A 17 -12.75 -6.90 3.60
CA GLY A 17 -13.08 -7.50 2.30
C GLY A 17 -12.31 -6.87 1.14
N ILE A 18 -12.22 -5.54 1.08
CA ILE A 18 -11.46 -4.82 0.05
C ILE A 18 -9.97 -5.14 0.15
N VAL A 19 -9.40 -5.07 1.36
CA VAL A 19 -7.97 -5.37 1.58
C VAL A 19 -7.66 -6.81 1.19
N TRP A 20 -8.50 -7.76 1.61
CA TRP A 20 -8.36 -9.17 1.25
C TRP A 20 -8.45 -9.38 -0.26
N LEU A 21 -9.43 -8.77 -0.94
CA LEU A 21 -9.64 -8.89 -2.38
C LEU A 21 -8.41 -8.39 -3.15
N VAL A 22 -7.94 -7.18 -2.84
CA VAL A 22 -6.75 -6.58 -3.47
C VAL A 22 -5.51 -7.44 -3.22
N SER A 23 -5.32 -7.91 -1.98
CA SER A 23 -4.20 -8.77 -1.61
C SER A 23 -4.23 -10.11 -2.38
N TYR A 24 -5.40 -10.75 -2.44
CA TYR A 24 -5.61 -12.01 -3.14
C TYR A 24 -5.28 -11.90 -4.64
N PHE A 25 -5.79 -10.87 -5.32
CA PHE A 25 -5.50 -10.67 -6.74
C PHE A 25 -4.04 -10.27 -7.01
N ASN A 26 -3.41 -9.48 -6.14
CA ASN A 26 -1.98 -9.17 -6.27
C ASN A 26 -1.11 -10.41 -6.06
N GLY A 27 -1.47 -11.30 -5.12
CA GLY A 27 -0.81 -12.59 -4.93
C GLY A 27 -0.89 -13.46 -6.18
N ARG A 28 -2.09 -13.59 -6.77
CA ARG A 28 -2.27 -14.35 -8.01
C ARG A 28 -1.48 -13.80 -9.20
N LYS A 29 -1.45 -12.48 -9.39
CA LYS A 29 -0.65 -11.85 -10.47
C LYS A 29 0.82 -12.24 -10.40
N ARG A 30 1.42 -12.26 -9.20
CA ARG A 30 2.82 -12.67 -9.00
C ARG A 30 3.04 -14.14 -9.35
N LEU A 31 2.13 -15.01 -8.93
CA LEU A 31 2.20 -16.45 -9.25
C LEU A 31 2.14 -16.70 -10.76
N THR A 32 1.23 -16.03 -11.48
CA THR A 32 1.10 -16.18 -12.93
C THR A 32 2.36 -15.73 -13.68
N VAL A 33 3.04 -14.67 -13.21
CA VAL A 33 4.32 -14.25 -13.82
C VAL A 33 5.39 -15.32 -13.64
N HIS A 34 5.53 -15.90 -12.42
CA HIS A 34 6.49 -16.98 -12.17
C HIS A 34 6.20 -18.24 -13.01
N GLU A 35 4.92 -18.58 -13.18
CA GLU A 35 4.50 -19.72 -14.00
C GLU A 35 4.82 -19.50 -15.48
N THR A 36 4.58 -18.28 -16.00
CA THR A 36 4.91 -17.93 -17.39
C THR A 36 6.42 -18.00 -17.65
N ILE A 37 7.24 -17.56 -16.69
CA ILE A 37 8.71 -17.65 -16.78
C ILE A 37 9.16 -19.10 -16.77
N ARG A 38 8.62 -19.91 -15.85
CA ARG A 38 8.93 -21.33 -15.79
C ARG A 38 8.61 -22.02 -17.12
N LEU A 39 7.46 -21.71 -17.71
CA LEU A 39 7.07 -22.24 -19.01
C LEU A 39 8.00 -21.77 -20.15
N ALA A 40 8.47 -20.52 -20.11
CA ALA A 40 9.43 -20.00 -21.08
C ALA A 40 10.81 -20.69 -20.97
N ILE A 41 11.27 -20.96 -19.74
CA ILE A 41 12.51 -21.71 -19.46
C ILE A 41 12.37 -23.17 -19.94
N GLU A 42 11.27 -23.84 -19.62
CA GLU A 42 11.01 -25.23 -20.04
C GLU A 42 10.94 -25.37 -21.57
N LYS A 43 10.51 -24.32 -22.29
CA LYS A 43 10.50 -24.27 -23.76
C LYS A 43 11.84 -23.88 -24.39
N GLY A 44 12.89 -23.68 -23.58
CA GLY A 44 14.23 -23.35 -24.06
C GLY A 44 14.35 -21.95 -24.66
N GLN A 45 13.42 -21.03 -24.33
CA GLN A 45 13.48 -19.67 -24.83
C GLN A 45 14.64 -18.93 -24.16
N PRO A 46 15.61 -18.37 -24.92
CA PRO A 46 16.69 -17.60 -24.32
C PRO A 46 16.09 -16.38 -23.64
N LEU A 47 16.20 -16.30 -22.31
CA LEU A 47 15.81 -15.13 -21.56
C LEU A 47 16.73 -13.98 -21.98
N SER A 48 16.19 -13.01 -22.74
CA SER A 48 16.98 -11.84 -23.12
C SER A 48 17.36 -11.06 -21.86
N PRO A 49 18.57 -10.49 -21.79
CA PRO A 49 19.01 -9.67 -20.65
C PRO A 49 18.02 -8.56 -20.30
N GLU A 50 17.34 -7.98 -21.30
CA GLU A 50 16.31 -6.96 -21.10
C GLU A 50 15.11 -7.44 -20.27
N LEU A 51 14.69 -8.70 -20.39
CA LEU A 51 13.58 -9.23 -19.59
C LEU A 51 14.00 -9.44 -18.13
N MET A 52 15.25 -9.85 -17.90
CA MET A 52 15.81 -9.99 -16.56
C MET A 52 15.92 -8.63 -15.85
N ASP A 53 16.35 -7.61 -16.59
CA ASP A 53 16.50 -6.25 -16.06
C ASP A 53 15.14 -5.60 -15.76
N ARG A 54 14.13 -5.81 -16.63
CA ARG A 54 12.77 -5.36 -16.31
C ARG A 54 12.16 -6.07 -15.10
N MET A 55 12.57 -7.31 -14.80
CA MET A 55 12.13 -7.99 -13.58
C MET A 55 12.74 -7.38 -12.32
N SER A 56 14.02 -7.03 -12.35
CA SER A 56 14.69 -6.38 -11.20
C SER A 56 13.97 -5.08 -10.82
N MET A 57 13.59 -4.29 -11.83
CA MET A 57 12.90 -3.01 -11.67
C MET A 57 11.46 -3.15 -11.14
N VAL A 58 10.75 -4.24 -11.47
CA VAL A 58 9.39 -4.50 -10.96
C VAL A 58 9.41 -4.86 -9.47
N THR A 59 10.51 -5.45 -9.00
CA THR A 59 10.73 -5.79 -7.59
C THR A 59 11.46 -4.72 -6.80
N ASP A 60 11.86 -3.59 -7.41
CA ASP A 60 12.64 -2.55 -6.75
C ASP A 60 11.92 -2.03 -5.48
N PRO A 61 12.37 -2.45 -4.29
CA PRO A 61 11.71 -2.11 -3.04
C PRO A 61 11.83 -0.61 -2.77
N VAL A 62 12.90 0.04 -3.24
CA VAL A 62 13.19 1.45 -3.00
C VAL A 62 12.12 2.31 -3.68
N ARG A 63 11.85 2.10 -4.97
CA ARG A 63 10.77 2.84 -5.68
C ARG A 63 9.39 2.57 -5.10
N ALA A 64 9.12 1.33 -4.70
CA ALA A 64 7.87 0.95 -4.07
C ALA A 64 7.65 1.68 -2.73
N ASP A 65 8.72 1.85 -1.95
CA ASP A 65 8.68 2.50 -0.64
C ASP A 65 8.42 4.01 -0.76
N LEU A 66 9.03 4.72 -1.73
CA LEU A 66 8.69 6.14 -1.96
C LEU A 66 7.21 6.34 -2.25
N ARG A 67 6.65 5.55 -3.18
CA ARG A 67 5.24 5.66 -3.55
C ARG A 67 4.32 5.38 -2.37
N ARG A 68 4.63 4.34 -1.58
CA ARG A 68 3.87 4.00 -0.38
C ARG A 68 3.94 5.13 0.65
N GLY A 69 5.14 5.66 0.88
CA GLY A 69 5.37 6.73 1.83
C GLY A 69 4.58 8.00 1.51
N VAL A 70 4.60 8.43 0.24
CA VAL A 70 3.82 9.58 -0.23
C VAL A 70 2.31 9.34 -0.08
N LEU A 71 1.81 8.14 -0.44
CA LEU A 71 0.40 7.79 -0.28
C LEU A 71 -0.04 7.85 1.18
N PHE A 72 0.77 7.33 2.10
CA PHE A 72 0.48 7.34 3.53
C PHE A 72 0.48 8.76 4.10
N LEU A 73 1.42 9.62 3.73
CA LEU A 73 1.37 11.04 4.10
C LEU A 73 0.09 11.73 3.57
N ALA A 74 -0.30 11.44 2.33
CA ALA A 74 -1.53 11.99 1.74
C ALA A 74 -2.79 11.54 2.49
N PHE A 75 -2.87 10.27 2.92
CA PHE A 75 -3.98 9.79 3.75
C PHE A 75 -4.02 10.47 5.13
N GLY A 76 -2.87 10.66 5.76
CA GLY A 76 -2.79 11.41 7.02
C GLY A 76 -3.27 12.85 6.88
N ALA A 77 -2.83 13.55 5.83
CA ALA A 77 -3.30 14.89 5.51
C ALA A 77 -4.82 14.90 5.24
N ALA A 78 -5.34 13.89 4.52
CA ALA A 78 -6.76 13.76 4.25
C ALA A 78 -7.59 13.60 5.53
N PHE A 79 -7.13 12.78 6.49
CA PHE A 79 -7.81 12.65 7.79
C PHE A 79 -7.76 13.94 8.62
N ALA A 80 -6.65 14.68 8.58
CA ALA A 80 -6.56 15.97 9.24
C ALA A 80 -7.55 16.99 8.63
N VAL A 81 -7.59 17.09 7.29
CA VAL A 81 -8.54 17.96 6.59
C VAL A 81 -9.99 17.55 6.85
N LEU A 82 -10.30 16.25 6.78
CA LEU A 82 -11.62 15.73 7.10
C LEU A 82 -12.02 16.07 8.54
N GLY A 83 -11.11 15.89 9.50
CA GLY A 83 -11.32 16.25 10.89
C GLY A 83 -11.59 17.74 11.07
N THR A 84 -10.91 18.61 10.32
CA THR A 84 -11.21 20.06 10.35
C THR A 84 -12.58 20.40 9.79
N ILE A 85 -12.98 19.76 8.68
CA ILE A 85 -14.29 19.99 8.05
C ILE A 85 -15.41 19.54 8.99
N ILE A 86 -15.33 18.32 9.52
CA ILE A 86 -16.34 17.81 10.48
C ILE A 86 -16.31 18.64 11.76
N GLY A 87 -15.11 19.03 12.22
CA GLY A 87 -14.90 19.89 13.39
C GLY A 87 -15.60 21.25 13.34
N MET A 88 -15.97 21.74 12.15
CA MET A 88 -16.75 22.96 11.99
C MET A 88 -18.22 22.80 12.42
N GLU A 89 -18.76 21.60 12.30
CA GLU A 89 -20.13 21.26 12.73
C GLU A 89 -20.14 20.59 14.11
N GLU A 90 -19.17 19.72 14.38
CA GLU A 90 -19.05 18.92 15.61
C GLU A 90 -17.64 19.10 16.21
N SER A 91 -17.50 19.98 17.19
CA SER A 91 -16.18 20.38 17.73
C SER A 91 -15.36 19.22 18.29
N ASP A 92 -16.03 18.17 18.75
CA ASP A 92 -15.39 17.00 19.37
C ASP A 92 -14.80 16.02 18.34
N ALA A 93 -15.07 16.22 17.05
CA ALA A 93 -14.56 15.36 15.98
C ALA A 93 -13.09 15.62 15.60
N LEU A 94 -12.56 16.82 15.87
CA LEU A 94 -11.21 17.22 15.43
C LEU A 94 -10.12 16.34 16.07
N THR A 95 -10.10 16.27 17.40
CA THR A 95 -9.10 15.55 18.19
C THR A 95 -8.98 14.06 17.82
N PRO A 96 -10.07 13.27 17.76
CA PRO A 96 -9.98 11.87 17.37
C PRO A 96 -9.53 11.69 15.92
N MET A 97 -9.93 12.57 15.00
CA MET A 97 -9.50 12.51 13.60
C MET A 97 -8.01 12.79 13.42
N LEU A 98 -7.45 13.75 14.17
CA LEU A 98 -6.01 13.98 14.22
C LEU A 98 -5.26 12.77 14.83
N GLY A 99 -5.85 12.12 15.85
CA GLY A 99 -5.35 10.86 16.38
C GLY A 99 -5.26 9.77 15.30
N VAL A 100 -6.31 9.58 14.51
CA VAL A 100 -6.33 8.62 13.39
C VAL A 100 -5.34 9.01 12.29
N ALA A 101 -5.20 10.31 11.97
CA ALA A 101 -4.25 10.82 10.98
C ALA A 101 -2.79 10.51 11.32
N THR A 102 -2.48 10.36 12.61
CA THR A 102 -1.13 10.12 13.10
C THR A 102 -0.55 8.79 12.58
N PHE A 103 -1.36 7.75 12.48
CA PHE A 103 -0.95 6.42 11.98
C PHE A 103 -0.39 6.46 10.55
N PRO A 104 -1.13 6.92 9.53
CA PRO A 104 -0.60 7.00 8.18
C PRO A 104 0.52 8.04 8.06
N ILE A 105 0.56 9.11 8.86
CA ILE A 105 1.72 10.03 8.84
C ILE A 105 3.02 9.32 9.21
N PHE A 106 3.04 8.60 10.34
CA PHE A 106 4.24 7.87 10.77
C PHE A 106 4.64 6.77 9.80
N LEU A 107 3.67 6.03 9.23
CA LEU A 107 3.95 5.06 8.17
C LEU A 107 4.57 5.74 6.95
N GLY A 108 4.04 6.90 6.55
CA GLY A 108 4.55 7.69 5.44
C GLY A 108 6.00 8.10 5.63
N ILE A 109 6.32 8.65 6.80
CA ILE A 109 7.68 9.03 7.18
C ILE A 109 8.60 7.81 7.18
N ALA A 110 8.16 6.68 7.73
CA ALA A 110 8.97 5.46 7.78
C ALA A 110 9.33 4.94 6.37
N TYR A 111 8.35 4.86 5.47
CA TYR A 111 8.58 4.44 4.08
C TYR A 111 9.49 5.40 3.31
N ILE A 112 9.33 6.72 3.49
CA ILE A 112 10.22 7.72 2.88
C ILE A 112 11.63 7.60 3.47
N GLY A 113 11.76 7.34 4.77
CA GLY A 113 13.04 7.06 5.41
C GLY A 113 13.74 5.86 4.80
N LEU A 114 13.04 4.72 4.69
CA LEU A 114 13.54 3.50 4.05
C LEU A 114 13.98 3.75 2.60
N TRP A 115 13.17 4.49 1.83
CA TRP A 115 13.54 4.92 0.48
C TRP A 115 14.82 5.77 0.48
N ALA A 116 14.91 6.75 1.38
CA ALA A 116 16.03 7.68 1.45
C ALA A 116 17.36 6.99 1.82
N PHE A 117 17.31 5.93 2.63
CA PHE A 117 18.46 5.08 2.96
C PHE A 117 18.76 4.05 1.86
N GLY A 118 17.73 3.52 1.19
CA GLY A 118 17.88 2.51 0.13
C GLY A 118 18.50 3.07 -1.15
N ARG A 119 18.17 4.31 -1.53
CA ARG A 119 18.68 4.96 -2.76
C ARG A 119 20.19 5.27 -2.76
N GLY A 120 20.86 5.18 -1.61
CA GLY A 120 22.27 5.57 -1.43
C GLY A 120 23.26 4.39 -1.49
N LYS A 121 22.79 3.15 -1.62
CA LYS A 121 23.67 1.98 -1.75
C LYS A 121 23.99 1.76 -3.24
N PRO A 122 25.26 1.86 -3.67
CA PRO A 122 25.63 1.42 -5.01
C PRO A 122 25.34 -0.08 -5.10
N GLU A 123 24.71 -0.49 -6.20
CA GLU A 123 24.47 -1.89 -6.51
C GLU A 123 25.82 -2.62 -6.47
N ALA A 124 25.92 -3.59 -5.55
CA ALA A 124 27.13 -4.39 -5.33
C ALA A 124 27.14 -5.62 -6.25
#